data_AF-A0A836KIB5-F1
#
_entry.id   AF-A0A836KIB5-F1
#
_cell.length_a   1.000
_cell.length_b   1.000
_cell.length_c   1.000
_cell.angle_alpha   90.00
_cell.angle_beta   90.00
_cell.angle_gamma   90.00
#
_symmetry.space_group_name_H-M   'P 1'
#
loop_
_entity.id
_entity.type
_entity.pdbx_description
1 polymer ?
#
loop_
_entity_poly.entity_id
_entity_poly.type
_entity_poly.pdbx_seq_one_letter_code
_entity_poly.pdbx_strand_id
1 'polypeptide(L)'
;MQRPTAGSGATAAAYTFRQPPQGFQEPKYRDPSSSRNASRNMHSGSQRFGNVMYDRRVYRGNTYATPIMSTAARAEMEKREMIDSQRRKQASQRAASIKRRKQIEAARRHMATPDPGDGRLNTQIQTDEYLEELTDKVSQQVQETQTDPLMDRPATPKYVPTKSGRDAETQIYEGDLFRFDEAVEPILEVLVGKTLEQAMLEVMQEEELELLRQQQIEFEQRRKEELLEMQKLEAEERRKFEEKERRKKQEVERIQREKETREKLQARQFAKAYMSNMENRVFSRLQDEGWFADRVLNEVELDFFPWLMVEVDKELAKKKKARELVDELIREVVRLNATQLAKSRAAAEAPASPVID
;
A
#
# COMPACT_ATOMS: atom_id res chain seq x y z
N MET A 1 -12.78 59.84 6.55
CA MET A 1 -13.30 59.08 7.72
C MET A 1 -13.98 57.83 7.16
N GLN A 2 -13.74 56.59 7.53
CA GLN A 2 -12.86 55.92 8.50
C GLN A 2 -12.65 54.47 7.98
N ARG A 3 -11.65 53.80 8.56
CA ARG A 3 -11.00 52.54 8.17
C ARG A 3 -11.86 51.26 8.24
N PRO A 4 -11.36 50.16 7.64
CA PRO A 4 -11.89 48.79 7.77
C PRO A 4 -11.39 48.11 9.06
N THR A 5 -12.06 47.04 9.49
CA THR A 5 -11.56 46.09 10.50
C THR A 5 -11.55 44.67 9.98
N ALA A 6 -10.39 44.03 10.17
CA ALA A 6 -10.14 42.62 9.96
C ALA A 6 -10.79 41.79 11.07
N GLY A 7 -11.26 40.59 10.73
CA GLY A 7 -11.74 39.58 11.66
C GLY A 7 -11.35 38.19 11.15
N SER A 8 -10.19 37.74 11.60
CA SER A 8 -9.68 36.37 11.48
C SER A 8 -10.63 35.38 12.14
N GLY A 9 -10.97 34.29 11.44
CA GLY A 9 -11.68 33.16 12.02
C GLY A 9 -11.63 31.95 11.08
N ALA A 10 -10.56 31.18 11.17
CA ALA A 10 -10.45 29.88 10.52
C ALA A 10 -11.58 28.96 11.01
N THR A 11 -12.55 28.65 10.15
CA THR A 11 -13.50 27.57 10.40
C THR A 11 -12.91 26.29 9.83
N ALA A 12 -12.29 25.51 10.71
CA ALA A 12 -11.98 24.12 10.46
C ALA A 12 -13.24 23.41 9.94
N ALA A 13 -13.16 22.82 8.75
CA ALA A 13 -14.19 21.94 8.22
C ALA A 13 -14.28 20.71 9.15
N ALA A 14 -15.22 20.76 10.10
CA ALA A 14 -15.55 19.62 10.94
C ALA A 14 -16.21 18.56 10.06
N TYR A 15 -15.46 17.49 9.80
CA TYR A 15 -15.94 16.32 9.07
C TYR A 15 -17.03 15.62 9.90
N THR A 16 -18.29 15.98 9.68
CA THR A 16 -19.42 15.31 10.34
C THR A 16 -19.83 14.07 9.56
N PHE A 17 -19.14 12.96 9.81
CA PHE A 17 -19.58 11.62 9.40
C PHE A 17 -20.76 11.21 10.28
N ARG A 18 -21.98 11.25 9.73
CA ARG A 18 -23.19 10.66 10.33
C ARG A 18 -23.68 9.53 9.45
N GLN A 19 -23.20 8.32 9.71
CA GLN A 19 -23.96 7.12 9.34
C GLN A 19 -24.97 6.83 10.46
N PRO A 20 -26.27 6.68 10.16
CA PRO A 20 -27.20 6.13 11.13
C PRO A 20 -26.76 4.70 11.51
N PRO A 21 -26.91 4.27 12.77
CA PRO A 21 -26.49 2.95 13.20
C PRO A 21 -27.25 1.89 12.40
N GLN A 22 -26.51 1.08 11.65
CA GLN A 22 -27.06 -0.03 10.91
C GLN A 22 -27.61 -1.04 11.92
N GLY A 23 -28.93 -1.18 11.97
CA GLY A 23 -29.60 -2.10 12.87
C GLY A 23 -29.14 -3.53 12.60
N PHE A 24 -28.62 -4.19 13.64
CA PHE A 24 -28.41 -5.63 13.63
C PHE A 24 -29.79 -6.30 13.54
N GLN A 25 -30.11 -6.90 12.41
CA GLN A 25 -31.30 -7.73 12.29
C GLN A 25 -31.07 -9.01 13.12
N GLU A 26 -31.87 -9.19 14.17
CA GLU A 26 -31.88 -10.45 14.89
C GLU A 26 -32.30 -11.57 13.95
N PRO A 27 -31.59 -12.72 13.93
CA PRO A 27 -32.01 -13.86 13.15
C PRO A 27 -33.39 -14.32 13.65
N LYS A 28 -34.39 -14.29 12.76
CA LYS A 28 -35.80 -14.66 13.03
C LYS A 28 -35.99 -16.11 13.51
N TYR A 29 -34.94 -16.93 13.53
CA TYR A 29 -35.02 -18.31 13.96
C TYR A 29 -33.94 -18.64 15.00
N ARG A 30 -34.40 -18.95 16.22
CA ARG A 30 -33.58 -19.49 17.30
C ARG A 30 -33.51 -21.01 17.15
N ASP A 31 -32.32 -21.51 16.86
CA ASP A 31 -32.04 -22.95 16.79
C ASP A 31 -32.37 -23.62 18.16
N PRO A 32 -33.34 -24.55 18.24
CA PRO A 32 -33.79 -25.17 19.49
C PRO A 32 -32.70 -26.05 20.14
N SER A 33 -31.62 -26.37 19.41
CA SER A 33 -30.49 -27.16 19.94
C SER A 33 -29.59 -26.39 20.92
N SER A 34 -29.62 -25.05 20.90
CA SER A 34 -28.85 -24.20 21.82
C SER A 34 -29.49 -24.07 23.21
N SER A 35 -30.73 -24.54 23.39
CA SER A 35 -31.49 -24.36 24.64
C SER A 35 -31.09 -25.30 25.78
N ARG A 36 -30.31 -26.37 25.50
CA ARG A 36 -29.99 -27.38 26.51
C ARG A 36 -28.96 -26.95 27.56
N ASN A 37 -28.23 -25.85 27.34
CA ASN A 37 -27.24 -25.34 28.30
C ASN A 37 -27.68 -24.04 29.02
N ALA A 38 -28.95 -23.64 28.90
CA ALA A 38 -29.45 -22.37 29.43
C ALA A 38 -30.06 -22.47 30.86
N SER A 39 -29.89 -23.57 31.58
CA SER A 39 -30.44 -23.74 32.94
C SER A 39 -29.53 -23.25 34.08
N ARG A 40 -28.39 -22.62 33.78
CA ARG A 40 -27.53 -21.97 34.79
C ARG A 40 -27.24 -20.53 34.37
N ASN A 41 -28.21 -19.65 34.59
CA ASN A 41 -27.99 -18.24 34.98
C ASN A 41 -29.33 -17.51 34.97
N MET A 42 -30.08 -17.70 36.05
CA MET A 42 -31.22 -16.87 36.42
C MET A 42 -30.75 -15.86 37.47
N HIS A 43 -29.83 -14.94 37.14
CA HIS A 43 -29.52 -13.79 38.01
C HIS A 43 -29.01 -12.58 37.20
N SER A 44 -29.80 -11.50 37.26
CA SER A 44 -29.45 -10.09 37.05
C SER A 44 -29.09 -9.61 35.63
N GLY A 45 -29.79 -8.55 35.22
CA GLY A 45 -29.60 -7.81 33.97
C GLY A 45 -28.28 -7.05 33.91
N SER A 46 -27.19 -7.77 33.68
CA SER A 46 -25.91 -7.17 33.32
C SER A 46 -25.65 -7.40 31.84
N GLN A 47 -25.78 -6.33 31.06
CA GLN A 47 -25.19 -6.21 29.72
C GLN A 47 -23.78 -6.78 29.79
N ARG A 48 -23.53 -7.90 29.10
CA ARG A 48 -22.19 -8.45 28.99
C ARG A 48 -21.39 -7.45 28.16
N PHE A 49 -20.69 -6.55 28.83
CA PHE A 49 -19.71 -5.67 28.19
C PHE A 49 -18.70 -6.57 27.47
N GLY A 50 -18.81 -6.66 26.15
CA GLY A 50 -17.84 -7.32 25.30
C GLY A 50 -16.51 -6.61 25.50
N ASN A 51 -15.51 -7.33 25.98
CA ASN A 51 -14.22 -6.74 26.26
C ASN A 51 -13.62 -6.25 24.93
N VAL A 52 -13.61 -4.92 24.74
CA VAL A 52 -13.23 -4.22 23.50
C VAL A 52 -11.85 -4.66 23.01
N MET A 53 -10.99 -5.13 23.93
CA MET A 53 -9.67 -5.73 23.68
C MET A 53 -9.68 -6.85 22.63
N TYR A 54 -10.79 -7.59 22.51
CA TYR A 54 -10.93 -8.73 21.60
C TYR A 54 -11.92 -8.47 20.45
N ASP A 55 -12.41 -7.24 20.30
CA ASP A 55 -13.35 -6.90 19.24
C ASP A 55 -12.61 -6.72 17.91
N ARG A 56 -12.94 -7.57 16.92
CA ARG A 56 -12.35 -7.57 15.57
C ARG A 56 -12.65 -6.29 14.79
N ARG A 57 -13.66 -5.51 15.19
CA ARG A 57 -14.01 -4.23 14.57
C ARG A 57 -13.11 -3.08 15.04
N VAL A 58 -12.44 -3.25 16.17
CA VAL A 58 -11.59 -2.23 16.77
C VAL A 58 -10.16 -2.43 16.30
N TYR A 59 -9.75 -1.62 15.32
CA TYR A 59 -8.39 -1.63 14.81
C TYR A 59 -7.42 -1.07 15.86
N ARG A 60 -6.49 -1.90 16.32
CA ARG A 60 -5.49 -1.54 17.34
C ARG A 60 -4.17 -1.24 16.63
N GLY A 61 -4.02 0.00 16.17
CA GLY A 61 -2.81 0.44 15.46
C GLY A 61 -2.97 1.81 14.82
N ASN A 62 -1.84 2.40 14.41
CA ASN A 62 -1.81 3.68 13.70
C ASN A 62 -2.35 3.50 12.27
N THR A 63 -3.37 4.25 11.86
CA THR A 63 -4.07 4.14 10.57
C THR A 63 -3.38 4.87 9.41
N TYR A 64 -2.30 5.62 9.67
CA TYR A 64 -1.65 6.49 8.68
C TYR A 64 -0.26 6.04 8.23
N ALA A 65 0.24 4.90 8.70
CA ALA A 65 1.54 4.40 8.29
C ALA A 65 1.46 2.91 7.95
N THR A 66 1.81 2.54 6.72
CA THR A 66 2.19 1.16 6.42
C THR A 66 3.39 0.82 7.31
N PRO A 67 3.28 -0.10 8.28
CA PRO A 67 4.43 -0.44 9.10
C PRO A 67 5.47 -1.06 8.17
N ILE A 68 6.63 -0.42 8.07
CA ILE A 68 7.80 -0.99 7.39
C ILE A 68 8.28 -2.11 8.32
N MET A 69 7.63 -3.27 8.22
CA MET A 69 7.98 -4.44 9.02
C MET A 69 9.33 -4.96 8.51
N SER A 70 10.26 -5.19 9.44
CA SER A 70 11.53 -5.84 9.12
C SER A 70 11.28 -7.23 8.54
N THR A 71 12.21 -7.74 7.72
CA THR A 71 12.12 -9.08 7.12
C THR A 71 11.92 -10.18 8.17
N ALA A 72 12.51 -10.01 9.37
CA ALA A 72 12.32 -10.90 10.52
C ALA A 72 10.88 -10.90 11.05
N ALA A 73 10.22 -9.73 11.11
CA ALA A 73 8.84 -9.62 11.60
C ALA A 73 7.80 -10.19 10.63
N ARG A 74 8.07 -10.16 9.31
CA ARG A 74 7.24 -10.85 8.30
C ARG A 74 7.30 -12.37 8.43
N ALA A 75 8.52 -12.92 8.59
CA ALA A 75 8.72 -14.36 8.75
C ALA A 75 8.04 -14.92 10.03
N GLU A 76 8.00 -14.14 11.11
CA GLU A 76 7.34 -14.54 12.35
C GLU A 76 5.79 -14.54 12.23
N MET A 77 5.23 -13.56 11.51
CA MET A 77 3.79 -13.52 11.21
C MET A 77 3.34 -14.69 10.33
N GLU A 78 4.10 -15.01 9.27
CA GLU A 78 3.81 -16.15 8.39
C GLU A 78 3.85 -17.48 9.14
N LYS A 79 4.81 -17.64 10.06
CA LYS A 79 4.91 -18.83 10.91
C LYS A 79 3.71 -18.96 11.85
N ARG A 80 3.17 -17.83 12.35
CA ARG A 80 2.00 -17.79 13.22
C ARG A 80 0.71 -18.06 12.46
N GLU A 81 0.56 -17.55 11.24
CA GLU A 81 -0.55 -17.89 10.34
C GLU A 81 -0.54 -19.37 9.91
N MET A 82 0.64 -19.95 9.69
CA MET A 82 0.76 -21.39 9.44
C MET A 82 0.32 -22.24 10.63
N ILE A 83 0.65 -21.84 11.86
CA ILE A 83 0.21 -22.54 13.08
C ILE A 83 -1.32 -22.41 13.27
N ASP A 84 -1.88 -21.22 13.06
CA ASP A 84 -3.32 -20.98 13.22
C ASP A 84 -4.14 -21.66 12.12
N SER A 85 -3.64 -21.70 10.89
CA SER A 85 -4.27 -22.46 9.79
C SER A 85 -4.21 -23.98 10.02
N GLN A 86 -3.12 -24.51 10.59
CA GLN A 86 -3.05 -25.91 11.02
C GLN A 86 -4.06 -26.21 12.14
N ARG A 87 -4.18 -25.33 13.15
CA ARG A 87 -5.17 -25.48 14.22
C ARG A 87 -6.61 -25.47 13.70
N ARG A 88 -6.93 -24.59 12.74
CA ARG A 88 -8.24 -24.56 12.07
C ARG A 88 -8.53 -25.84 11.28
N LYS A 89 -7.54 -26.37 10.54
CA LYS A 89 -7.66 -27.65 9.82
C LYS A 89 -7.91 -28.81 10.78
N GLN A 90 -7.19 -28.89 11.90
CA GLN A 90 -7.39 -29.92 12.92
C GLN A 90 -8.77 -29.82 13.61
N ALA A 91 -9.24 -28.60 13.91
CA ALA A 91 -10.58 -28.38 14.45
C ALA A 91 -11.69 -28.77 13.47
N SER A 92 -11.53 -28.44 12.19
CA SER A 92 -12.46 -28.84 11.12
C SER A 92 -12.50 -30.36 10.93
N GLN A 93 -11.34 -31.03 10.97
CA GLN A 93 -11.27 -32.50 10.89
C GLN A 93 -11.94 -33.18 12.09
N ARG A 94 -11.75 -32.65 13.31
CA ARG A 94 -12.45 -33.12 14.52
C ARG A 94 -13.96 -32.89 14.45
N ALA A 95 -14.42 -31.76 13.94
CA ALA A 95 -15.84 -31.51 13.75
C ALA A 95 -16.47 -32.45 12.71
N ALA A 96 -15.77 -32.72 11.60
CA ALA A 96 -16.22 -33.64 10.55
C ALA A 96 -16.28 -35.10 11.03
N SER A 97 -15.35 -35.54 11.89
CA SER A 97 -15.38 -36.90 12.45
C SER A 97 -16.52 -37.09 13.45
N ILE A 98 -16.80 -36.08 14.27
CA ILE A 98 -17.96 -36.09 15.19
C ILE A 98 -19.28 -36.14 14.41
N LYS A 99 -19.40 -35.37 13.31
CA LYS A 99 -20.61 -35.38 12.47
C LYS A 99 -20.83 -36.75 11.82
N ARG A 100 -19.77 -37.40 11.30
CA ARG A 100 -19.84 -38.77 10.78
C ARG A 100 -20.24 -39.79 11.85
N ARG A 101 -19.68 -39.70 13.06
CA ARG A 101 -20.06 -40.59 14.18
C ARG A 101 -21.55 -40.45 14.53
N LYS A 102 -22.07 -39.21 14.62
CA LYS A 102 -23.49 -38.95 14.89
C LYS A 102 -24.41 -39.46 13.79
N GLN A 103 -24.02 -39.35 12.52
CA GLN A 103 -24.80 -39.88 11.40
C GLN A 103 -24.86 -41.42 11.43
N ILE A 104 -23.75 -42.09 11.72
CA ILE A 104 -23.72 -43.55 11.88
C ILE A 104 -24.58 -44.00 13.08
N GLU A 105 -24.53 -43.25 14.18
CA GLU A 105 -25.36 -43.54 15.36
C GLU A 105 -26.86 -43.33 15.07
N ALA A 106 -27.22 -42.27 14.34
CA ALA A 106 -28.59 -42.03 13.90
C ALA A 106 -29.10 -43.11 12.92
N ALA A 107 -28.25 -43.55 11.98
CA ALA A 107 -28.58 -44.65 11.08
C ALA A 107 -28.77 -45.97 11.84
N ARG A 108 -27.96 -46.24 12.88
CA ARG A 108 -28.15 -47.40 13.77
C ARG A 108 -29.46 -47.33 14.55
N ARG A 109 -29.88 -46.14 15.00
CA ARG A 109 -31.18 -45.97 15.69
C ARG A 109 -32.37 -46.14 14.75
N HIS A 110 -32.22 -45.81 13.46
CA HIS A 110 -33.27 -46.04 12.46
C HIS A 110 -33.50 -47.53 12.13
N MET A 111 -32.51 -48.40 12.35
CA MET A 111 -32.64 -49.85 12.16
C MET A 111 -32.98 -50.62 13.45
N ALA A 112 -33.19 -49.92 14.58
CA ALA A 112 -33.53 -50.53 15.86
C ALA A 112 -35.04 -50.47 16.12
N THR A 113 -35.57 -51.46 16.85
CA THR A 113 -36.94 -51.43 17.34
C THR A 113 -37.19 -50.13 18.12
N PRO A 114 -38.28 -49.37 17.83
CA PRO A 114 -38.56 -48.11 18.52
C PRO A 114 -38.54 -48.25 20.05
N ASP A 115 -38.02 -47.23 20.74
CA ASP A 115 -37.98 -47.22 22.20
C ASP A 115 -39.40 -47.32 22.78
N PRO A 116 -39.60 -48.06 23.89
CA PRO A 116 -40.90 -48.15 24.53
C PRO A 116 -41.38 -46.76 24.98
N GLY A 117 -42.67 -46.47 24.83
CA GLY A 117 -43.28 -45.25 25.37
C GLY A 117 -43.12 -45.14 26.89
N ASP A 118 -43.12 -43.92 27.41
CA ASP A 118 -42.82 -43.63 28.82
C ASP A 118 -43.72 -44.46 29.78
N GLY A 119 -43.08 -45.19 30.71
CA GLY A 119 -43.74 -46.13 31.63
C GLY A 119 -44.04 -47.54 31.08
N ARG A 120 -43.60 -47.88 29.86
CA ARG A 120 -43.75 -49.22 29.27
C ARG A 120 -42.38 -49.86 29.03
N LEU A 121 -42.32 -51.19 28.97
CA LEU A 121 -41.10 -51.94 28.64
C LEU A 121 -41.39 -52.80 27.41
N ASN A 122 -40.48 -52.82 26.44
CA ASN A 122 -40.59 -53.70 25.28
C ASN A 122 -40.20 -55.12 25.71
N THR A 123 -41.12 -56.08 25.62
CA THR A 123 -40.86 -57.49 25.90
C THR A 123 -40.67 -58.24 24.58
N GLN A 124 -39.63 -59.07 24.49
CA GLN A 124 -39.41 -59.92 23.31
C GLN A 124 -40.40 -61.08 23.34
N ILE A 125 -41.23 -61.18 22.30
CA ILE A 125 -42.18 -62.29 22.10
C ILE A 125 -41.49 -63.32 21.21
N GLN A 126 -41.52 -64.59 21.61
CA GLN A 126 -40.97 -65.68 20.82
C GLN A 126 -41.80 -65.83 19.54
N THR A 127 -41.19 -65.50 18.40
CA THR A 127 -41.81 -65.54 17.07
C THR A 127 -41.31 -66.71 16.23
N ASP A 128 -40.58 -67.64 16.88
CA ASP A 128 -40.20 -68.91 16.26
C ASP A 128 -41.44 -69.80 16.15
N GLU A 129 -41.63 -70.42 14.99
CA GLU A 129 -42.75 -71.30 14.70
C GLU A 129 -42.63 -72.59 15.55
N TYR A 130 -43.36 -72.66 16.65
CA TYR A 130 -43.39 -73.83 17.54
C TYR A 130 -44.54 -74.77 17.10
N LEU A 131 -44.22 -75.76 16.27
CA LEU A 131 -45.15 -76.82 15.86
C LEU A 131 -44.91 -78.06 16.72
N GLU A 132 -45.86 -78.39 17.61
CA GLU A 132 -45.92 -79.69 18.27
C GLU A 132 -46.65 -80.68 17.36
N GLU A 133 -45.96 -81.73 16.90
CA GLU A 133 -46.58 -82.86 16.22
C GLU A 133 -47.35 -83.70 17.25
N LEU A 134 -48.69 -83.56 17.30
CA LEU A 134 -49.55 -84.45 18.09
C LEU A 134 -49.41 -85.89 17.57
N THR A 135 -48.73 -86.73 18.33
CA THR A 135 -48.45 -88.13 17.98
C THR A 135 -49.54 -89.11 18.43
N ASP A 136 -50.62 -88.61 19.04
CA ASP A 136 -51.72 -89.42 19.55
C ASP A 136 -52.70 -89.82 18.44
N LYS A 137 -52.68 -91.09 18.06
CA LYS A 137 -53.69 -91.69 17.18
C LYS A 137 -54.98 -91.89 17.99
N VAL A 138 -56.02 -91.14 17.65
CA VAL A 138 -57.37 -91.30 18.24
C VAL A 138 -57.87 -92.72 17.98
N SER A 139 -58.37 -93.40 19.02
CA SER A 139 -58.88 -94.76 18.90
C SER A 139 -60.13 -94.80 18.02
N GLN A 140 -60.04 -95.52 16.90
CA GLN A 140 -61.18 -95.80 16.05
C GLN A 140 -61.88 -97.06 16.60
N GLN A 141 -63.10 -96.89 17.10
CA GLN A 141 -63.95 -98.02 17.45
C GLN A 141 -64.74 -98.45 16.22
N VAL A 142 -64.57 -99.72 15.82
CA VAL A 142 -65.39 -100.35 14.79
C VAL A 142 -66.71 -100.75 15.42
N GLN A 143 -67.79 -100.09 15.01
CA GLN A 143 -69.14 -100.44 15.45
C GLN A 143 -69.86 -101.12 14.30
N GLU A 144 -69.98 -102.45 14.38
CA GLU A 144 -70.67 -103.25 13.36
C GLU A 144 -72.18 -103.11 13.59
N THR A 145 -72.89 -102.53 12.61
CA THR A 145 -74.35 -102.49 12.57
C THR A 145 -74.83 -103.37 11.43
N GLN A 146 -75.70 -104.32 11.75
CA GLN A 146 -76.36 -105.21 10.80
C GLN A 146 -77.15 -104.38 9.79
N THR A 147 -76.66 -104.32 8.56
CA THR A 147 -77.24 -103.56 7.45
C THR A 147 -77.78 -104.54 6.41
N ASP A 148 -79.09 -104.52 6.21
CA ASP A 148 -79.73 -105.13 5.04
C ASP A 148 -79.27 -104.38 3.78
N PRO A 149 -79.11 -105.02 2.61
CA PRO A 149 -78.61 -104.35 1.40
C PRO A 149 -79.60 -103.27 0.94
N LEU A 150 -79.24 -102.00 1.17
CA LEU A 150 -80.02 -100.85 0.76
C LEU A 150 -79.92 -100.70 -0.77
N MET A 151 -80.98 -101.05 -1.49
CA MET A 151 -81.11 -100.75 -2.92
C MET A 151 -81.14 -99.22 -3.11
N ASP A 152 -80.34 -98.71 -4.05
CA ASP A 152 -80.21 -97.27 -4.31
C ASP A 152 -81.56 -96.63 -4.67
N ARG A 153 -82.11 -95.90 -3.69
CA ARG A 153 -83.25 -95.02 -3.92
C ARG A 153 -82.75 -93.79 -4.68
N PRO A 154 -83.36 -93.41 -5.83
CA PRO A 154 -83.00 -92.16 -6.49
C PRO A 154 -83.15 -91.00 -5.51
N ALA A 155 -82.21 -90.05 -5.54
CA ALA A 155 -82.19 -88.93 -4.63
C ALA A 155 -83.57 -88.24 -4.60
N THR A 156 -84.15 -88.10 -3.40
CA THR A 156 -85.45 -87.45 -3.24
C THR A 156 -85.38 -86.04 -3.84
N PRO A 157 -86.26 -85.67 -4.79
CA PRO A 157 -86.24 -84.35 -5.37
C PRO A 157 -86.39 -83.32 -4.26
N LYS A 158 -85.51 -82.31 -4.27
CA LYS A 158 -85.57 -81.21 -3.28
C LYS A 158 -86.92 -80.52 -3.42
N TYR A 159 -87.69 -80.45 -2.35
CA TYR A 159 -88.94 -79.69 -2.32
C TYR A 159 -88.61 -78.22 -2.54
N VAL A 160 -89.04 -77.67 -3.68
CA VAL A 160 -88.98 -76.24 -3.97
C VAL A 160 -90.39 -75.69 -3.71
N PRO A 161 -90.60 -74.90 -2.64
CA PRO A 161 -91.88 -74.25 -2.39
C PRO A 161 -92.28 -73.41 -3.61
N THR A 162 -93.55 -73.49 -4.02
CA THR A 162 -94.07 -72.59 -5.05
C THR A 162 -94.06 -71.17 -4.51
N LYS A 163 -93.44 -70.24 -5.25
CA LYS A 163 -93.33 -68.85 -4.82
C LYS A 163 -94.73 -68.24 -4.69
N SER A 164 -95.16 -67.96 -3.46
CA SER A 164 -96.39 -67.26 -3.16
C SER A 164 -96.07 -65.81 -2.77
N GLY A 165 -96.19 -64.90 -3.74
CA GLY A 165 -95.95 -63.47 -3.59
C GLY A 165 -95.84 -62.80 -4.96
N ARG A 166 -96.17 -61.51 -5.06
CA ARG A 166 -95.89 -60.73 -6.28
C ARG A 166 -94.49 -60.16 -6.15
N ASP A 167 -93.66 -60.44 -7.15
CA ASP A 167 -92.34 -59.84 -7.26
C ASP A 167 -92.44 -58.40 -7.74
N ALA A 168 -91.72 -57.51 -7.07
CA ALA A 168 -91.52 -56.13 -7.48
C ALA A 168 -90.03 -55.84 -7.36
N GLU A 169 -89.44 -55.29 -8.41
CA GLU A 169 -88.12 -54.70 -8.38
C GLU A 169 -88.26 -53.18 -8.46
N THR A 170 -87.46 -52.48 -7.67
CA THR A 170 -87.34 -51.03 -7.72
C THR A 170 -85.88 -50.71 -7.99
N GLN A 171 -85.61 -50.16 -9.17
CA GLN A 171 -84.27 -49.75 -9.59
C GLN A 171 -84.25 -48.24 -9.79
N ILE A 172 -83.23 -47.58 -9.25
CA ILE A 172 -82.95 -46.17 -9.49
C ILE A 172 -82.04 -46.11 -10.73
N TYR A 173 -82.46 -45.37 -11.75
CA TYR A 173 -81.71 -45.20 -12.99
C TYR A 173 -80.71 -44.04 -12.88
N GLU A 174 -79.72 -44.02 -13.76
CA GLU A 174 -78.73 -42.94 -13.82
C GLU A 174 -79.43 -41.59 -14.03
N GLY A 175 -79.19 -40.64 -13.11
CA GLY A 175 -79.78 -39.29 -13.15
C GLY A 175 -81.04 -39.09 -12.31
N ASP A 176 -81.65 -40.15 -11.76
CA ASP A 176 -82.93 -40.05 -11.03
C ASP A 176 -82.82 -39.36 -9.66
N LEU A 177 -81.62 -39.33 -9.06
CA LEU A 177 -81.33 -38.65 -7.79
C LEU A 177 -80.40 -37.44 -7.93
N PHE A 178 -80.06 -37.03 -9.15
CA PHE A 178 -79.10 -35.95 -9.36
C PHE A 178 -79.75 -34.58 -9.12
N ARG A 179 -79.22 -33.84 -8.13
CA ARG A 179 -79.58 -32.44 -7.88
C ARG A 179 -78.42 -31.55 -8.31
N PHE A 180 -78.63 -30.79 -9.37
CA PHE A 180 -77.60 -29.94 -9.98
C PHE A 180 -77.04 -28.92 -8.99
N ASP A 181 -77.90 -28.23 -8.26
CA ASP A 181 -77.50 -27.15 -7.35
C ASP A 181 -76.55 -27.64 -6.24
N GLU A 182 -76.77 -28.86 -5.72
CA GLU A 182 -75.89 -29.46 -4.70
C GLU A 182 -74.58 -29.99 -5.31
N ALA A 183 -74.64 -30.52 -6.54
CA ALA A 183 -73.47 -31.08 -7.20
C ALA A 183 -72.51 -30.00 -7.73
N VAL A 184 -73.02 -28.82 -8.10
CA VAL A 184 -72.23 -27.73 -8.68
C VAL A 184 -71.58 -26.82 -7.62
N GLU A 185 -72.14 -26.78 -6.41
CA GLU A 185 -71.63 -25.98 -5.29
C GLU A 185 -70.12 -26.16 -5.02
N PRO A 186 -69.58 -27.39 -4.84
CA PRO A 186 -68.14 -27.58 -4.62
C PRO A 186 -67.29 -27.21 -5.84
N ILE A 187 -67.83 -27.32 -7.06
CA ILE A 187 -67.13 -26.94 -8.29
C ILE A 187 -66.99 -25.42 -8.35
N LEU A 188 -68.07 -24.70 -8.06
CA LEU A 188 -68.07 -23.23 -8.04
C LEU A 188 -67.21 -22.69 -6.91
N GLU A 189 -67.24 -23.29 -5.72
CA GLU A 189 -66.39 -22.87 -4.60
C GLU A 189 -64.91 -22.95 -4.96
N VAL A 190 -64.48 -24.08 -5.55
CA VAL A 190 -63.08 -24.25 -5.99
C VAL A 190 -62.74 -23.29 -7.13
N LEU A 191 -63.64 -23.08 -8.09
CA LEU A 191 -63.38 -22.20 -9.24
C LEU A 191 -63.26 -20.75 -8.78
N VAL A 192 -64.21 -20.25 -8.00
CA VAL A 192 -64.19 -18.89 -7.46
C VAL A 192 -62.99 -18.72 -6.52
N GLY A 193 -62.75 -19.66 -5.61
CA GLY A 193 -61.62 -19.62 -4.68
C GLY A 193 -60.28 -19.53 -5.39
N LYS A 194 -60.03 -20.40 -6.40
CA LYS A 194 -58.80 -20.36 -7.19
C LYS A 194 -58.66 -19.09 -8.01
N THR A 195 -59.74 -18.60 -8.62
CA THR A 195 -59.68 -17.35 -9.41
C THR A 195 -59.35 -16.14 -8.54
N LEU A 196 -59.93 -16.05 -7.34
CA LEU A 196 -59.64 -14.97 -6.39
C LEU A 196 -58.22 -15.08 -5.82
N GLU A 197 -57.78 -16.29 -5.47
CA GLU A 197 -56.42 -16.53 -4.99
C GLU A 197 -55.37 -16.16 -6.06
N GLN A 198 -55.58 -16.61 -7.30
CA GLN A 198 -54.69 -16.28 -8.40
C GLN A 198 -54.66 -14.77 -8.68
N ALA A 199 -55.82 -14.11 -8.75
CA ALA A 199 -55.89 -12.67 -8.98
C ALA A 199 -55.20 -11.88 -7.85
N MET A 200 -55.37 -12.30 -6.60
CA MET A 200 -54.71 -11.66 -5.46
C MET A 200 -53.19 -11.83 -5.53
N LEU A 201 -52.68 -13.01 -5.87
CA LEU A 201 -51.25 -13.26 -6.02
C LEU A 201 -50.65 -12.45 -7.17
N GLU A 202 -51.35 -12.33 -8.29
CA GLU A 202 -50.90 -11.54 -9.44
C GLU A 202 -50.81 -10.05 -9.07
N VAL A 203 -51.82 -9.48 -8.41
CA VAL A 203 -51.80 -8.08 -7.96
C VAL A 203 -50.66 -7.83 -6.97
N MET A 204 -50.46 -8.73 -6.00
CA MET A 204 -49.34 -8.58 -5.05
C MET A 204 -47.98 -8.64 -5.75
N GLN A 205 -47.82 -9.50 -6.75
CA GLN A 205 -46.58 -9.59 -7.53
C GLN A 205 -46.36 -8.32 -8.37
N GLU A 206 -47.41 -7.76 -8.96
CA GLU A 206 -47.33 -6.50 -9.71
C GLU A 206 -46.88 -5.34 -8.81
N GLU A 207 -47.49 -5.20 -7.63
CA GLU A 207 -47.10 -4.18 -6.64
C GLU A 207 -45.64 -4.34 -6.17
N GLU A 208 -45.20 -5.57 -5.90
CA GLU A 208 -43.80 -5.85 -5.54
C GLU A 208 -42.83 -5.47 -6.67
N LEU A 209 -43.17 -5.79 -7.93
CA LEU A 209 -42.37 -5.44 -9.09
C LEU A 209 -42.29 -3.92 -9.30
N GLU A 210 -43.39 -3.20 -9.08
CA GLU A 210 -43.42 -1.74 -9.14
C GLU A 210 -42.54 -1.11 -8.07
N LEU A 211 -42.62 -1.60 -6.83
CA LEU A 211 -41.77 -1.13 -5.74
C LEU A 211 -40.29 -1.35 -6.05
N LEU A 212 -39.91 -2.52 -6.57
CA LEU A 212 -38.53 -2.81 -6.97
C LEU A 212 -38.06 -1.90 -8.10
N ARG A 213 -38.90 -1.62 -9.10
CA ARG A 213 -38.58 -0.68 -10.17
C ARG A 213 -38.35 0.72 -9.64
N GLN A 214 -39.20 1.21 -8.74
CA GLN A 214 -39.05 2.52 -8.10
C GLN A 214 -37.74 2.60 -7.32
N GLN A 215 -37.42 1.57 -6.53
CA GLN A 215 -36.14 1.49 -5.79
C GLN A 215 -34.93 1.48 -6.73
N GLN A 216 -34.98 0.76 -7.84
CA GLN A 216 -33.90 0.76 -8.84
C GLN A 216 -33.71 2.14 -9.46
N ILE A 217 -34.80 2.81 -9.86
CA ILE A 217 -34.75 4.16 -10.43
C ILE A 217 -34.13 5.14 -9.43
N GLU A 218 -34.59 5.11 -8.17
CA GLU A 218 -34.05 5.98 -7.11
C GLU A 218 -32.56 5.70 -6.85
N PHE A 219 -32.17 4.43 -6.78
CA PHE A 219 -30.77 4.06 -6.61
C PHE A 219 -29.90 4.54 -7.77
N GLU A 220 -30.37 4.37 -9.01
CA GLU A 220 -29.66 4.87 -10.19
C GLU A 220 -29.55 6.39 -10.23
N GLN A 221 -30.61 7.10 -9.83
CA GLN A 221 -30.59 8.56 -9.73
C GLN A 221 -29.56 9.03 -8.72
N ARG A 222 -29.59 8.50 -7.50
CA ARG A 222 -28.59 8.81 -6.46
C ARG A 222 -27.17 8.48 -6.93
N ARG A 223 -26.97 7.32 -7.57
CA ARG A 223 -25.67 6.93 -8.13
C ARG A 223 -25.18 7.88 -9.21
N LYS A 224 -26.08 8.36 -10.09
CA LYS A 224 -25.74 9.34 -11.14
C LYS A 224 -25.38 10.69 -10.53
N GLU A 225 -26.11 11.13 -9.50
CA GLU A 225 -25.82 12.36 -8.77
C GLU A 225 -24.45 12.30 -8.08
N GLU A 226 -24.18 11.22 -7.35
CA GLU A 226 -22.88 10.97 -6.70
C GLU A 226 -21.73 10.94 -7.72
N LEU A 227 -21.93 10.29 -8.87
CA LEU A 227 -20.93 10.24 -9.93
C LEU A 227 -20.63 11.64 -10.51
N LEU A 228 -21.67 12.45 -10.73
CA LEU A 228 -21.52 13.82 -11.24
C LEU A 228 -20.83 14.73 -10.22
N GLU A 229 -21.14 14.58 -8.93
CA GLU A 229 -20.46 15.30 -7.86
C GLU A 229 -18.97 14.92 -7.77
N MET A 230 -18.67 13.62 -7.84
CA MET A 230 -17.29 13.12 -7.85
C MET A 230 -16.50 13.69 -9.03
N GLN A 231 -17.08 13.69 -10.23
CA GLN A 231 -16.43 14.25 -11.43
C GLN A 231 -16.15 15.75 -11.29
N LYS A 232 -17.08 16.51 -10.69
CA LYS A 232 -16.88 17.94 -10.42
C LYS A 232 -15.71 18.17 -9.47
N LEU A 233 -15.67 17.42 -8.35
CA LEU A 233 -14.60 17.52 -7.36
C LEU A 233 -13.24 17.10 -7.95
N GLU A 234 -13.20 16.02 -8.73
CA GLU A 234 -11.98 15.56 -9.40
C GLU A 234 -11.46 16.61 -10.39
N ALA A 235 -12.34 17.22 -11.18
CA ALA A 235 -11.95 18.28 -12.11
C ALA A 235 -11.42 19.53 -11.39
N GLU A 236 -12.01 19.91 -10.26
CA GLU A 236 -11.52 21.00 -9.43
C GLU A 236 -10.16 20.69 -8.79
N GLU A 237 -9.98 19.49 -8.23
CA GLU A 237 -8.70 19.06 -7.67
C GLU A 237 -7.62 19.01 -8.73
N ARG A 238 -7.94 18.49 -9.92
CA ARG A 238 -7.03 18.45 -11.05
C ARG A 238 -6.56 19.85 -11.45
N ARG A 239 -7.47 20.82 -11.54
CA ARG A 239 -7.11 22.23 -11.82
C ARG A 239 -6.20 22.82 -10.74
N LYS A 240 -6.53 22.59 -9.46
CA LYS A 240 -5.69 23.06 -8.33
C LYS A 240 -4.31 22.41 -8.33
N PHE A 241 -4.23 21.13 -8.66
CA PHE A 241 -2.98 20.38 -8.76
C PHE A 241 -2.11 20.89 -9.91
N GLU A 242 -2.69 21.07 -11.10
CA GLU A 242 -1.99 21.63 -12.26
C GLU A 242 -1.46 23.05 -11.98
N GLU A 243 -2.25 23.90 -11.32
CA GLU A 243 -1.78 25.24 -10.92
C GLU A 243 -0.64 25.15 -9.89
N LYS A 244 -0.77 24.30 -8.87
CA LYS A 244 0.26 24.11 -7.84
C LYS A 244 1.57 23.61 -8.45
N GLU A 245 1.52 22.64 -9.35
CA GLU A 245 2.70 22.14 -10.06
C GLU A 245 3.32 23.22 -10.95
N ARG A 246 2.51 24.05 -11.63
CA ARG A 246 3.02 25.19 -12.40
C ARG A 246 3.75 26.20 -11.50
N ARG A 247 3.16 26.55 -10.35
CA ARG A 247 3.79 27.45 -9.36
C ARG A 247 5.09 26.89 -8.81
N LYS A 248 5.11 25.59 -8.50
CA LYS A 248 6.31 24.90 -8.00
C LYS A 248 7.44 24.94 -9.04
N LYS A 249 7.14 24.68 -10.31
CA LYS A 249 8.14 24.77 -11.40
C LYS A 249 8.71 26.18 -11.54
N GLN A 250 7.84 27.20 -11.55
CA GLN A 250 8.26 28.61 -11.59
C GLN A 250 9.16 28.98 -10.41
N GLU A 251 8.82 28.52 -9.20
CA GLU A 251 9.60 28.80 -8.00
C GLU A 251 10.98 28.13 -8.04
N VAL A 252 11.05 26.87 -8.48
CA VAL A 252 12.31 26.14 -8.67
C VAL A 252 13.19 26.86 -9.69
N GLU A 253 12.63 27.29 -10.82
CA GLU A 253 13.36 28.07 -11.83
C GLU A 253 13.82 29.43 -11.31
N ARG A 254 13.01 30.11 -10.48
CA ARG A 254 13.38 31.37 -9.84
C ARG A 254 14.57 31.18 -8.90
N ILE A 255 14.51 30.17 -8.03
CA ILE A 255 15.58 29.84 -7.08
C ILE A 255 16.87 29.47 -7.83
N GLN A 256 16.77 28.70 -8.92
CA GLN A 256 17.92 28.33 -9.72
C GLN A 256 18.58 29.56 -10.37
N ARG A 257 17.78 30.45 -10.98
CA ARG A 257 18.28 31.72 -11.55
C ARG A 257 18.89 32.63 -10.50
N GLU A 258 18.29 32.71 -9.31
CA GLU A 258 18.82 33.49 -8.19
C GLU A 258 20.17 32.93 -7.72
N LYS A 259 20.29 31.60 -7.57
CA LYS A 259 21.54 30.94 -7.19
C LYS A 259 22.65 31.22 -8.20
N GLU A 260 22.38 31.05 -9.49
CA GLU A 260 23.35 31.34 -10.57
C GLU A 260 23.77 32.81 -10.57
N THR A 261 22.82 33.72 -10.38
CA THR A 261 23.11 35.16 -10.32
C THR A 261 23.95 35.50 -9.09
N ARG A 262 23.63 34.90 -7.94
CA ARG A 262 24.38 35.07 -6.70
C ARG A 262 25.81 34.56 -6.83
N GLU A 263 26.01 33.39 -7.41
CA GLU A 263 27.35 32.82 -7.66
C GLU A 263 28.17 33.70 -8.61
N LYS A 264 27.57 34.19 -9.70
CA LYS A 264 28.22 35.14 -10.63
C LYS A 264 28.61 36.44 -9.94
N LEU A 265 27.71 36.99 -9.11
CA LEU A 265 27.99 38.21 -8.35
C LEU A 265 29.12 38.00 -7.34
N GLN A 266 29.10 36.88 -6.62
CA GLN A 266 30.16 36.51 -5.66
C GLN A 266 31.51 36.35 -6.36
N ALA A 267 31.55 35.64 -7.49
CA ALA A 267 32.77 35.49 -8.29
C ALA A 267 33.31 36.85 -8.76
N ARG A 268 32.43 37.75 -9.23
CA ARG A 268 32.81 39.10 -9.63
C ARG A 268 33.35 39.94 -8.45
N GLN A 269 32.68 39.88 -7.30
CA GLN A 269 33.13 40.60 -6.10
C GLN A 269 34.47 40.06 -5.61
N PHE A 270 34.65 38.74 -5.59
CA PHE A 270 35.91 38.10 -5.24
C PHE A 270 37.03 38.49 -6.19
N ALA A 271 36.80 38.43 -7.51
CA ALA A 271 37.77 38.85 -8.51
C ALA A 271 38.16 40.32 -8.32
N LYS A 272 37.18 41.22 -8.10
CA LYS A 272 37.46 42.64 -7.84
C LYS A 272 38.31 42.85 -6.58
N ALA A 273 37.98 42.18 -5.48
CA ALA A 273 38.72 42.30 -4.22
C ALA A 273 40.14 41.69 -4.32
N TYR A 274 40.29 40.59 -5.06
CA TYR A 274 41.58 39.97 -5.31
C TYR A 274 42.46 40.84 -6.21
N MET A 275 41.90 41.39 -7.30
CA MET A 275 42.61 42.27 -8.23
C MET A 275 42.96 43.62 -7.62
N SER A 276 42.13 44.20 -6.74
CA SER A 276 42.35 45.54 -6.18
C SER A 276 43.65 45.69 -5.40
N ASN A 277 44.23 44.60 -4.89
CA ASN A 277 45.52 44.62 -4.21
C ASN A 277 46.57 43.74 -4.91
N MET A 278 46.26 43.25 -6.12
CA MET A 278 47.20 42.45 -6.90
C MET A 278 48.32 43.32 -7.45
N GLU A 279 47.99 44.49 -7.99
CA GLU A 279 48.98 45.44 -8.53
C GLU A 279 50.02 45.78 -7.47
N ASN A 280 49.61 46.23 -6.29
CA ASN A 280 50.53 46.53 -5.20
C ASN A 280 51.38 45.32 -4.78
N ARG A 281 50.78 44.13 -4.67
CA ARG A 281 51.53 42.90 -4.33
C ARG A 281 52.56 42.53 -5.39
N VAL A 282 52.22 42.67 -6.67
CA VAL A 282 53.15 42.41 -7.78
C VAL A 282 54.23 43.48 -7.82
N PHE A 283 53.90 44.76 -7.65
CA PHE A 283 54.87 45.85 -7.58
C PHE A 283 55.83 45.70 -6.41
N SER A 284 55.33 45.42 -5.19
CA SER A 284 56.19 45.16 -4.04
C SER A 284 57.09 43.96 -4.26
N ARG A 285 56.56 42.85 -4.80
CA ARG A 285 57.39 41.68 -5.10
C ARG A 285 58.46 41.97 -6.16
N LEU A 286 58.11 42.71 -7.21
CA LEU A 286 59.03 43.06 -8.29
C LEU A 286 60.10 44.06 -7.82
N GLN A 287 59.75 44.92 -6.86
CA GLN A 287 60.67 45.82 -6.16
C GLN A 287 61.60 45.05 -5.21
N ASP A 288 61.08 44.10 -4.43
CA ASP A 288 61.86 43.22 -3.54
C ASP A 288 62.82 42.32 -4.33
N GLU A 289 62.41 41.86 -5.52
CA GLU A 289 63.24 41.10 -6.46
C GLU A 289 64.25 41.99 -7.22
N GLY A 290 64.23 43.32 -7.02
CA GLY A 290 65.24 44.24 -7.54
C GLY A 290 65.13 44.58 -9.02
N TRP A 291 63.99 44.29 -9.66
CA TRP A 291 63.77 44.62 -11.08
C TRP A 291 63.61 46.11 -11.34
N PHE A 292 63.08 46.86 -10.37
CA PHE A 292 63.08 48.33 -10.41
C PHE A 292 64.44 48.86 -9.98
N ALA A 293 65.42 48.79 -10.88
CA ALA A 293 66.68 49.47 -10.68
C ALA A 293 66.47 51.00 -10.71
N ASP A 294 67.12 51.72 -9.80
CA ASP A 294 67.10 53.17 -9.81
C ASP A 294 67.82 53.66 -11.07
N ARG A 295 67.05 54.29 -11.97
CA ARG A 295 67.53 54.76 -13.26
C ARG A 295 68.70 55.71 -13.11
N VAL A 296 68.70 56.56 -12.07
CA VAL A 296 69.79 57.49 -11.80
C VAL A 296 71.04 56.74 -11.37
N LEU A 297 70.89 55.73 -10.52
CA LEU A 297 72.00 54.92 -10.02
C LEU A 297 72.63 54.12 -11.18
N ASN A 298 71.81 53.53 -12.06
CA ASN A 298 72.29 52.85 -13.26
C ASN A 298 72.94 53.79 -14.29
N GLU A 299 72.39 54.98 -14.53
CA GLU A 299 73.01 55.98 -15.42
C GLU A 299 74.36 56.46 -14.83
N VAL A 300 74.46 56.59 -13.51
CA VAL A 300 75.73 56.91 -12.84
C VAL A 300 76.72 55.74 -12.95
N GLU A 301 76.26 54.52 -12.73
CA GLU A 301 77.11 53.32 -12.77
C GLU A 301 77.60 52.92 -14.16
N LEU A 302 76.72 52.97 -15.15
CA LEU A 302 76.99 52.47 -16.49
C LEU A 302 77.52 53.56 -17.45
N ASP A 303 77.10 54.81 -17.29
CA ASP A 303 77.50 55.89 -18.21
C ASP A 303 78.51 56.86 -17.57
N PHE A 304 78.20 57.37 -16.37
CA PHE A 304 79.04 58.40 -15.74
C PHE A 304 80.38 57.87 -15.21
N PHE A 305 80.39 56.76 -14.47
CA PHE A 305 81.65 56.22 -13.93
C PHE A 305 82.64 55.82 -15.04
N PRO A 306 82.23 55.10 -16.11
CA PRO A 306 83.15 54.80 -17.21
C PRO A 306 83.65 56.08 -17.90
N TRP A 307 82.78 57.06 -18.15
CA TRP A 307 83.19 58.34 -18.71
C TRP A 307 84.19 59.09 -17.81
N LEU A 308 83.93 59.14 -16.49
CA LEU A 308 84.80 59.79 -15.51
C LEU A 308 86.16 59.11 -15.43
N MET A 309 86.20 57.77 -15.41
CA MET A 309 87.45 57.00 -15.38
C MET A 309 88.27 57.25 -16.64
N VAL A 310 87.63 57.31 -17.82
CA VAL A 310 88.30 57.67 -19.08
C VAL A 310 88.86 59.09 -19.04
N GLU A 311 88.13 60.06 -18.50
CA GLU A 311 88.61 61.44 -18.44
C GLU A 311 89.75 61.63 -17.41
N VAL A 312 89.66 60.93 -16.27
CA VAL A 312 90.76 60.86 -15.28
C VAL A 312 92.00 60.21 -15.90
N ASP A 313 91.85 59.13 -16.67
CA ASP A 313 92.96 58.48 -17.37
C ASP A 313 93.60 59.42 -18.40
N LYS A 314 92.82 60.23 -19.13
CA LYS A 314 93.35 61.25 -20.03
C LYS A 314 94.16 62.31 -19.28
N GLU A 315 93.65 62.82 -18.16
CA GLU A 315 94.36 63.81 -17.34
C GLU A 315 95.65 63.22 -16.73
N LEU A 316 95.61 61.97 -16.27
CA LEU A 316 96.80 61.24 -15.81
C LEU A 316 97.80 61.02 -16.95
N ALA A 317 97.34 60.68 -18.16
CA ALA A 317 98.21 60.53 -19.33
C ALA A 317 98.85 61.86 -19.76
N LYS A 318 98.09 62.98 -19.72
CA LYS A 318 98.64 64.33 -19.95
C LYS A 318 99.71 64.66 -18.91
N LYS A 319 99.45 64.39 -17.62
CA LYS A 319 100.43 64.59 -16.54
C LYS A 319 101.66 63.70 -16.70
N LYS A 320 101.50 62.44 -17.11
CA LYS A 320 102.63 61.53 -17.42
C LYS A 320 103.48 62.07 -18.57
N LYS A 321 102.86 62.45 -19.70
CA LYS A 321 103.56 63.06 -20.85
C LYS A 321 104.26 64.36 -20.46
N ALA A 322 103.62 65.22 -19.67
CA ALA A 322 104.24 66.44 -19.17
C ALA A 322 105.47 66.16 -18.31
N ARG A 323 105.41 65.13 -17.44
CA ARG A 323 106.59 64.68 -16.66
C ARG A 323 107.68 64.11 -17.57
N GLU A 324 107.34 63.28 -18.56
CA GLU A 324 108.29 62.73 -19.54
C GLU A 324 109.00 63.85 -20.33
N LEU A 325 108.26 64.87 -20.77
CA LEU A 325 108.83 66.04 -21.46
C LEU A 325 109.73 66.88 -20.54
N VAL A 326 109.34 67.07 -19.27
CA VAL A 326 110.19 67.75 -18.28
C VAL A 326 111.46 66.93 -18.02
N ASP A 327 111.35 65.60 -17.90
CA ASP A 327 112.50 64.71 -17.73
C ASP A 327 113.42 64.70 -18.96
N GLU A 328 112.86 64.81 -20.17
CA GLU A 328 113.62 64.94 -21.42
C GLU A 328 114.29 66.30 -21.54
N LEU A 329 113.59 67.39 -21.20
CA LEU A 329 114.16 68.74 -21.12
C LEU A 329 115.32 68.79 -20.11
N ILE A 330 115.14 68.20 -18.92
CA ILE A 330 116.21 68.10 -17.91
C ILE A 330 117.39 67.29 -18.48
N ARG A 331 117.13 66.17 -19.17
CA ARG A 331 118.20 65.39 -19.85
C ARG A 331 118.91 66.19 -20.93
N GLU A 332 118.22 66.96 -21.75
CA GLU A 332 118.82 67.82 -22.77
C GLU A 332 119.65 68.95 -22.16
N VAL A 333 119.13 69.64 -21.13
CA VAL A 333 119.88 70.68 -20.41
C VAL A 333 121.14 70.10 -19.75
N VAL A 334 121.07 68.91 -19.15
CA VAL A 334 122.24 68.22 -18.60
C VAL A 334 123.23 67.84 -19.70
N ARG A 335 122.78 67.35 -20.87
CA ARG A 335 123.65 67.08 -22.03
C ARG A 335 124.30 68.35 -22.56
N LEU A 336 123.54 69.44 -22.74
CA LEU A 336 124.06 70.73 -23.17
C LEU A 336 125.11 71.25 -22.20
N ASN A 337 124.84 71.23 -20.89
CA ASN A 337 125.80 71.59 -19.87
C ASN A 337 127.05 70.69 -19.89
N ALA A 338 126.90 69.38 -20.07
CA ALA A 338 128.04 68.47 -20.21
C ALA A 338 128.88 68.76 -21.47
N THR A 339 128.25 69.07 -22.61
CA THR A 339 128.96 69.46 -23.84
C THR A 339 129.59 70.85 -23.74
N GLN A 340 128.97 71.80 -23.06
CA GLN A 340 129.56 73.12 -22.78
C GLN A 340 130.76 72.99 -21.83
N LEU A 341 130.66 72.14 -20.80
CA LEU A 341 131.79 71.78 -19.92
C LEU A 341 132.91 71.07 -20.69
N ALA A 342 132.58 70.19 -21.63
CA ALA A 342 133.56 69.55 -22.50
C ALA A 342 134.21 70.55 -23.47
N LYS A 343 133.46 71.50 -24.01
CA LYS A 343 133.99 72.61 -24.83
C LYS A 343 134.83 73.59 -24.02
N SER A 344 134.46 73.90 -22.78
CA SER A 344 135.29 74.73 -21.89
C SER A 344 136.53 73.99 -21.41
N ARG A 345 136.46 72.67 -21.23
CA ARG A 345 137.65 71.82 -21.00
C ARG A 345 138.55 71.74 -22.23
N ALA A 346 138.00 71.53 -23.42
CA ALA A 346 138.76 71.51 -24.67
C ALA A 346 139.35 72.88 -25.03
N ALA A 347 138.69 73.99 -24.67
CA ALA A 347 139.26 75.33 -24.74
C ALA A 347 140.34 75.59 -23.68
N ALA A 348 140.34 74.85 -22.57
CA ALA A 348 141.41 74.84 -21.57
C ALA A 348 142.56 73.86 -21.91
N GLU A 349 142.33 72.89 -22.82
CA GLU A 349 143.30 71.86 -23.24
C GLU A 349 143.82 72.05 -24.69
N ALA A 350 143.56 73.18 -25.34
CA ALA A 350 144.22 73.54 -26.60
C ALA A 350 145.68 73.99 -26.33
N PRO A 351 146.70 73.27 -26.83
CA PRO A 351 148.10 73.57 -26.56
C PRO A 351 148.63 74.77 -27.38
N ALA A 352 149.46 75.57 -26.72
CA ALA A 352 150.25 76.66 -27.28
C ALA A 352 151.19 76.22 -28.41
N SER A 353 151.44 77.11 -29.37
CA SER A 353 152.73 77.34 -30.08
C SER A 353 152.54 78.39 -31.22
N PRO A 354 153.62 78.99 -31.81
CA PRO A 354 154.38 80.12 -31.26
C PRO A 354 154.60 81.31 -32.26
N VAL A 355 155.07 82.45 -31.70
CA VAL A 355 155.93 83.58 -32.17
C VAL A 355 156.25 83.75 -33.68
N ILE A 356 156.25 85.03 -34.14
CA ILE A 356 157.16 85.81 -35.06
C ILE A 356 156.30 87.01 -35.57
N ASP A 357 156.61 88.30 -35.50
CA ASP A 357 157.80 89.15 -35.30
C ASP A 357 157.57 90.24 -34.22
#